data_AF-A0AAD7EI81-F1
#
_entry.id   AF-A0AAD7EI81-F1
#
_cell.length_a   1.000
_cell.length_b   1.000
_cell.length_c   1.000
_cell.angle_alpha   90.00
_cell.angle_beta   90.00
_cell.angle_gamma   90.00
#
_symmetry.space_group_name_H-M   'P 1'
#
loop_
_entity.id
_entity.type
_entity.pdbx_description
1 polymer ?
#
loop_
_entity_poly.entity_id
_entity_poly.type
_entity_poly.pdbx_seq_one_letter_code
_entity_poly.pdbx_strand_id
1 'polypeptide(L)' 'MYRIPHYYRDQGAALLEGSVRFRVTSWNAPSSFQHGYDLLSPSGIPWQVTLPHHRLHAAQYMLASVISWWRRIW' A
#
# COMPACT_ATOMS: atom_id res chain seq x y z
N MET A 1 -1.07 -16.90 0.87
CA MET A 1 -1.52 -15.52 0.56
C MET A 1 -0.39 -14.58 0.92
N TYR A 2 0.19 -13.92 -0.08
CA TYR A 2 1.30 -12.99 0.10
C TYR A 2 0.82 -11.56 -0.16
N ARG A 3 1.49 -10.59 0.46
CA ARG A 3 1.17 -9.16 0.31
C ARG A 3 2.40 -8.43 -0.16
N ILE A 4 2.28 -7.81 -1.32
CA ILE A 4 3.37 -7.10 -1.97
C ILE A 4 3.05 -5.60 -1.92
N PRO A 5 3.83 -4.77 -1.19
CA PRO A 5 3.63 -3.34 -1.18
C PRO A 5 3.99 -2.76 -2.56
N HIS A 6 3.22 -1.78 -3.01
CA HIS A 6 3.52 -1.02 -4.21
C HIS A 6 3.11 0.44 -4.05
N TYR A 7 3.80 1.31 -4.77
CA TYR A 7 3.44 2.71 -4.87
C TYR A 7 2.33 2.85 -5.92
N TYR A 8 1.24 3.51 -5.55
CA TYR A 8 0.16 3.88 -6.44
C TYR A 8 0.12 5.39 -6.56
N ARG A 9 -0.09 5.86 -7.78
CA ARG A 9 -0.29 7.27 -8.08
C ARG A 9 -1.39 7.42 -9.11
N ASP A 10 -2.32 8.32 -8.81
CA ASP A 10 -3.36 8.67 -9.75
C ASP A 10 -2.80 9.49 -10.91
N GLN A 11 -3.29 9.26 -12.13
CA GLN A 11 -2.79 9.93 -13.33
C GLN A 11 -3.03 11.45 -13.31
N GLY A 12 -3.98 11.94 -12.50
CA GLY A 12 -4.22 13.37 -12.28
C GLY A 12 -3.61 13.95 -11.01
N ALA A 13 -2.94 13.14 -10.19
CA ALA A 13 -2.39 13.61 -8.91
C ALA A 13 -1.16 14.50 -9.11
N ALA A 14 -1.04 15.52 -8.25
CA ALA A 14 0.11 16.41 -8.22
C ALA A 14 1.43 15.61 -8.14
N LEU A 15 2.54 16.20 -8.62
CA LEU A 15 3.88 15.57 -8.71
C LEU A 15 4.35 14.82 -7.46
N LEU A 16 3.79 15.16 -6.30
CA LEU A 16 4.22 14.71 -4.98
C LEU A 16 3.08 14.11 -4.14
N GLU A 17 1.97 13.73 -4.78
CA GLU A 17 0.88 12.98 -4.15
C GLU A 17 0.87 11.53 -4.63
N GLY A 18 0.89 10.59 -3.69
CA GLY A 18 0.76 9.17 -3.96
C GLY A 18 0.44 8.38 -2.70
N SER A 19 0.23 7.08 -2.87
CA SER A 19 -0.11 6.21 -1.75
C SER A 19 0.65 4.89 -1.82
N VAL A 20 0.86 4.29 -0.66
CA VAL A 20 1.31 2.90 -0.56
C VAL A 20 0.08 2.02 -0.48
N ARG A 21 0.00 1.02 -1.35
CA ARG A 21 -1.03 -0.02 -1.36
C ARG A 21 -0.40 -1.39 -1.21
N PHE A 22 -1.21 -2.37 -0.85
CA PHE A 22 -0.81 -3.77 -0.85
C PHE A 22 -1.56 -4.53 -1.93
N ARG A 23 -0.84 -5.33 -2.69
CA ARG A 23 -1.44 -6.30 -3.60
C ARG A 23 -1.35 -7.69 -2.99
N VAL A 24 -2.47 -8.39 -2.97
CA VAL A 24 -2.59 -9.78 -2.51
C VAL A 24 -2.30 -10.70 -3.68
N THR A 25 -1.39 -11.65 -3.48
CA THR A 25 -1.05 -12.68 -4.46
C THR A 25 -1.14 -14.09 -3.87
N SER A 26 -1.32 -15.07 -4.75
CA SER A 26 -1.32 -16.49 -4.38
C SER A 26 0.09 -16.97 -3.99
N TRP A 27 1.14 -16.48 -4.65
CA TRP A 27 2.53 -16.96 -4.51
C TRP A 27 3.54 -15.84 -4.30
N ASN A 28 4.64 -16.15 -3.59
CA ASN A 28 5.72 -15.23 -3.28
C ASN A 28 6.72 -15.08 -4.44
N ALA A 29 6.28 -14.49 -5.55
CA ALA A 29 7.11 -14.27 -6.73
C ALA A 29 6.76 -12.92 -7.37
N PRO A 30 7.72 -12.16 -7.93
CA PRO A 30 7.42 -10.89 -8.61
C PRO A 30 6.40 -11.03 -9.74
N SER A 31 6.43 -12.15 -10.47
CA SER A 31 5.51 -12.44 -11.58
C SER A 31 4.05 -12.59 -11.16
N SER A 32 3.77 -12.88 -9.88
CA SER A 32 2.40 -13.00 -9.38
C SER A 32 1.73 -11.64 -9.16
N PHE A 33 2.50 -10.55 -9.16
CA PHE A 33 1.99 -9.20 -8.93
C PHE A 33 0.90 -8.80 -9.93
N GLN A 34 1.07 -9.13 -11.21
CA GLN A 34 0.10 -8.80 -12.28
C GLN A 34 -1.23 -9.55 -12.15
N HIS A 35 -1.23 -10.70 -11.47
CA HIS A 35 -2.41 -11.54 -11.25
C HIS A 35 -3.04 -11.33 -9.86
N GLY A 36 -2.44 -10.46 -9.05
CA GLY A 36 -2.96 -10.11 -7.73
C GLY A 36 -4.03 -9.03 -7.78
N TYR A 37 -4.65 -8.79 -6.64
CA TYR A 37 -5.66 -7.75 -6.45
C TYR A 37 -5.30 -6.86 -5.26
N ASP A 38 -5.75 -5.60 -5.27
CA ASP A 38 -5.49 -4.71 -4.15
C ASP A 38 -6.19 -5.23 -2.88
N LEU A 39 -5.46 -5.19 -1.76
CA LEU A 39 -6.04 -5.45 -0.46
C LEU A 39 -7.14 -4.42 -0.21
N LEU A 40 -8.34 -4.88 0.12
CA LEU A 40 -9.48 -4.00 0.38
C LEU A 40 -9.61 -3.69 1.88
N SER A 41 -10.05 -2.49 2.19
CA SER A 41 -10.58 -2.13 3.50
C SER A 41 -11.91 -2.86 3.76
N PRO A 42 -12.42 -2.87 5.02
CA PRO A 42 -13.76 -3.36 5.31
C PRO A 42 -14.87 -2.67 4.51
N SER A 43 -14.63 -1.45 4.01
CA SER A 43 -15.54 -0.72 3.13
C SER A 43 -15.45 -1.12 1.64
N GLY A 44 -14.63 -2.11 1.29
CA GLY A 44 -14.50 -2.61 -0.09
C GLY A 44 -13.64 -1.74 -1.02
N ILE A 45 -12.96 -0.72 -0.49
CA ILE A 45 -12.09 0.19 -1.26
C ILE A 45 -10.64 -0.27 -1.10
N PRO A 46 -9.75 -0.10 -2.10
CA PRO A 46 -8.33 -0.37 -1.92
C PRO A 46 -7.77 0.28 -0.66
N TRP A 47 -7.22 -0.54 0.23
CA TRP A 47 -6.49 -0.07 1.38
C TRP A 47 -5.27 0.70 0.89
N GLN A 48 -5.08 1.90 1.44
CA GLN A 48 -3.99 2.76 1.05
C GLN A 48 -3.55 3.65 2.20
N VAL A 49 -2.26 4.00 2.22
CA VAL A 49 -1.71 5.04 3.08
C VAL A 49 -1.25 6.16 2.18
N THR A 50 -1.95 7.29 2.26
CA THR A 50 -1.57 8.50 1.54
C THR A 50 -0.25 9.02 2.10
N LEU A 51 0.71 9.26 1.21
CA LEU A 51 1.97 9.90 1.54
C LEU A 51 1.79 11.41 1.35
N PRO A 52 1.77 12.20 2.43
CA PRO A 52 1.65 13.64 2.29
C PRO A 52 2.95 14.24 1.75
N HIS A 53 2.79 15.30 0.96
CA HIS A 53 3.82 16.09 0.27
C HIS A 53 5.10 16.36 1.09
N HIS A 54 4.98 16.60 2.40
CA HIS A 54 6.08 17.01 3.28
C HIS A 54 6.81 15.85 4.01
N ARG A 55 6.46 14.57 3.75
CA ARG A 55 6.98 13.42 4.53
C ARG A 55 7.81 12.39 3.76
N LEU A 56 8.29 12.69 2.56
CA LEU A 56 9.15 11.77 1.80
C LEU A 56 10.45 11.38 2.55
N HIS A 57 10.92 12.20 3.50
CA HIS A 57 12.04 11.86 4.39
C HIS A 57 11.68 10.98 5.60
N ALA A 58 10.39 10.82 5.94
CA ALA A 58 9.94 10.10 7.14
C ALA A 58 9.30 8.74 6.84
N ALA A 59 9.38 8.26 5.58
CA ALA A 59 8.77 7.00 5.14
C ALA A 59 9.24 5.77 5.95
N GLN A 60 10.44 5.84 6.55
CA GLN A 60 10.97 4.78 7.43
C GLN A 60 10.12 4.58 8.70
N TYR A 61 9.58 5.65 9.29
CA TYR A 61 8.74 5.57 10.49
C TYR A 61 7.29 5.19 10.17
N MET A 62 6.81 5.50 8.96
CA MET A 62 5.46 5.10 8.53
C MET A 62 5.31 3.59 8.40
N LEU A 63 6.32 2.87 7.90
CA LEU A 63 6.25 1.41 7.74
C LEU A 63 5.97 0.71 9.07
N ALA A 64 6.61 1.13 10.17
CA ALA A 64 6.39 0.55 11.49
C ALA A 64 4.97 0.82 12.02
N SER A 65 4.47 2.06 11.87
CA SER A 65 3.09 2.41 12.27
C SER A 65 2.04 1.71 11.41
N VAL A 66 2.30 1.57 10.12
CA VAL A 66 1.46 0.84 9.18
C VAL A 66 1.39 -0.63 9.56
N ILE A 67 2.54 -1.29 9.79
CA ILE A 67 2.59 -2.70 10.20
C ILE A 67 1.94 -2.91 11.57
N SER A 68 2.13 -1.98 12.52
CA SER A 68 1.56 -2.06 13.87
C SER A 68 0.03 -1.90 13.87
N TRP A 69 -0.49 -0.92 13.15
CA TRP A 69 -1.93 -0.74 12.96
C TRP A 69 -2.56 -1.93 12.23
N TRP A 70 -1.82 -2.54 11.30
CA TRP A 70 -2.25 -3.69 10.51
C TRP A 70 -2.44 -4.95 11.37
N ARG A 71 -1.54 -5.23 12.33
CA ARG A 71 -1.70 -6.32 13.33
C ARG A 71 -2.84 -6.12 14.33
N ARG A 72 -3.37 -4.91 14.43
CA ARG A 72 -4.40 -4.55 15.41
C ARG A 72 -5.81 -4.69 14.86
N ILE A 73 -5.96 -4.73 13.54
CA ILE A 73 -7.25 -4.88 12.86
C ILE A 73 -7.47 -6.32 12.38
N TRP A 74 -6.41 -7.15 12.36
CA TRP A 74 -6.43 -8.60 12.11
C TRP A 74 -5.31 -9.32 12.85
#